data_AF-B1ZPL2-F1
#
_entry.id   AF-B1ZPL2-F1
#
_cell.length_a   1.000
_cell.length_b   1.000
_cell.length_c   1.000
_cell.angle_alpha   90.00
_cell.angle_beta   90.00
_cell.angle_gamma   90.00
#
_symmetry.space_group_name_H-M   'P 1'
#
loop_
_entity.id
_entity.type
_entity.pdbx_description
1 polymer ?
#
loop_
_entity_poly.entity_id
_entity_poly.type
_entity_poly.pdbx_seq_one_letter_code
_entity_poly.pdbx_strand_id
1 'polypeptide(L)'
;MLHTTTTLPPASAAFESTKPEWLRLPAPGTRCRFTGLSRGTLNELTIPCPANDHKPPVRSVVIRKRGAVRGIRLVSYDSLMGYLDALAHPEAKSSLAS
;
A
#
# COMPACT_ATOMS: atom_id res chain seq x y z
N MET A 1 28.52 43.70 13.23
CA MET A 1 28.58 42.52 12.35
C MET A 1 27.15 42.11 12.04
N LEU A 2 26.68 42.30 10.81
CA LEU A 2 25.30 42.00 10.44
C LEU A 2 25.18 40.51 10.13
N HIS A 3 24.42 39.78 10.96
CA HIS A 3 24.12 38.37 10.74
C HIS A 3 22.97 38.28 9.74
N THR A 4 23.28 37.82 8.53
CA THR A 4 22.29 37.49 7.51
C THR A 4 21.66 36.14 7.85
N THR A 5 20.49 36.14 8.48
CA THR A 5 19.66 34.95 8.62
C THR A 5 18.91 34.71 7.31
N THR A 6 19.36 33.72 6.54
CA THR A 6 18.64 33.23 5.36
C THR A 6 17.35 32.53 5.82
N THR A 7 16.21 33.19 5.65
CA THR A 7 14.88 32.59 5.82
C THR A 7 14.59 31.70 4.60
N LEU A 8 14.66 30.38 4.79
CA LEU A 8 14.14 29.44 3.79
C LEU A 8 12.61 29.57 3.73
N PRO A 9 11.99 29.62 2.54
CA PRO A 9 10.54 29.55 2.43
C PRO A 9 10.06 28.21 3.00
N PRO A 10 8.90 28.16 3.67
CA PRO A 10 8.30 26.89 4.06
C PRO A 10 8.12 26.07 2.79
N ALA A 11 8.78 24.91 2.73
CA ALA A 11 8.64 23.98 1.63
C ALA A 11 7.15 23.77 1.39
N SER A 12 6.65 24.25 0.25
CA SER A 12 5.27 24.08 -0.14
C SER A 12 4.98 22.58 -0.10
N ALA A 13 4.16 22.17 0.85
CA ALA A 13 3.64 20.82 0.92
C ALA A 13 2.72 20.67 -0.28
N ALA A 14 3.29 20.39 -1.45
CA ALA A 14 2.57 19.87 -2.58
C ALA A 14 1.99 18.55 -2.12
N PHE A 15 0.76 18.59 -1.60
CA PHE A 15 -0.06 17.41 -1.43
C PHE A 15 -0.43 16.96 -2.83
N GLU A 16 0.47 16.22 -3.46
CA GLU A 16 0.09 15.41 -4.61
C GLU A 16 -0.98 14.44 -4.11
N SER A 17 -2.22 14.79 -4.42
CA SER A 17 -3.43 13.99 -4.23
C SER A 17 -3.51 12.86 -5.26
N THR A 18 -2.38 12.50 -5.87
CA THR A 18 -2.31 11.48 -6.90
C THR A 18 -2.38 10.13 -6.22
N LYS A 19 -3.49 9.43 -6.49
CA LYS A 19 -3.64 8.00 -6.28
C LYS A 19 -2.33 7.29 -6.70
N PRO A 20 -1.65 6.57 -5.79
CA PRO A 20 -0.43 5.88 -6.14
C PRO A 20 -0.75 4.61 -6.93
N GLU A 21 0.14 4.18 -7.81
CA GLU A 21 0.03 2.85 -8.42
C GLU A 21 0.46 1.74 -7.45
N TRP A 22 1.52 2.02 -6.68
CA TRP A 22 2.18 1.06 -5.78
C TRP A 22 2.32 1.62 -4.37
N LEU A 23 1.86 0.85 -3.39
CA LEU A 23 1.97 1.14 -1.96
C LEU A 23 3.09 0.35 -1.32
N ARG A 24 3.99 1.01 -0.58
CA ARG A 24 4.85 0.30 0.36
C ARG A 24 4.05 -0.14 1.58
N LEU A 25 4.44 -1.27 2.17
CA LEU A 25 3.95 -1.65 3.49
C LEU A 25 4.30 -0.56 4.53
N PRO A 26 3.37 -0.20 5.44
CA PRO A 26 3.62 0.81 6.46
C PRO A 26 4.75 0.36 7.39
N ALA A 27 5.51 1.28 7.98
CA ALA A 27 6.56 0.96 8.96
C ALA A 27 5.98 0.17 10.16
N PRO A 28 6.78 -0.63 10.89
CA PRO A 28 6.31 -1.28 12.12
C PRO A 28 5.66 -0.26 13.07
N GLY A 29 4.51 -0.60 13.65
CA GLY A 29 3.76 0.29 14.53
C GLY A 29 2.94 1.38 13.83
N THR A 30 3.01 1.50 12.50
CA THR A 30 2.25 2.49 11.72
C THR A 30 1.19 1.84 10.84
N ARG A 31 0.23 2.64 10.36
CA ARG A 31 -0.86 2.22 9.47
C ARG A 31 -0.69 2.77 8.07
N CYS A 32 -1.31 2.11 7.09
CA CYS A 32 -1.33 2.62 5.71
C CYS A 32 -2.04 3.99 5.66
N ARG A 33 -1.41 4.99 5.05
CA ARG A 33 -1.99 6.34 4.92
C ARG A 33 -3.27 6.41 4.07
N PHE A 34 -3.50 5.41 3.20
CA PHE A 34 -4.64 5.41 2.28
C PHE A 34 -5.82 4.59 2.80
N THR A 35 -5.57 3.51 3.54
CA THR A 35 -6.61 2.56 3.96
C THR A 35 -6.74 2.40 5.46
N GLY A 36 -5.79 2.93 6.24
CA GLY A 36 -5.72 2.69 7.69
C GLY A 36 -5.36 1.25 8.09
N LEU A 37 -5.16 0.34 7.13
CA LEU A 37 -4.82 -1.05 7.42
C LEU A 37 -3.43 -1.21 8.04
N SER A 38 -3.30 -2.18 8.94
CA SER A 38 -2.02 -2.52 9.56
C SER A 38 -1.11 -3.26 8.59
N ARG A 39 0.19 -3.31 8.88
CA ARG A 39 1.15 -4.14 8.13
C ARG A 39 0.75 -5.61 8.11
N GLY A 40 0.28 -6.16 9.24
CA GLY A 40 -0.14 -7.57 9.34
C GLY A 40 -1.28 -7.88 8.38
N THR A 41 -2.33 -7.07 8.40
CA THR A 41 -3.48 -7.20 7.49
C THR A 41 -3.04 -7.11 6.02
N LEU A 42 -2.21 -6.12 5.67
CA LEU A 42 -1.71 -6.00 4.29
C LEU A 42 -0.84 -7.19 3.88
N ASN A 43 -0.09 -7.80 4.80
CA ASN A 43 0.65 -9.02 4.52
C ASN A 43 -0.30 -10.20 4.27
N GLU A 44 -1.33 -10.39 5.08
CA GLU A 44 -2.35 -11.44 4.87
C GLU A 44 -3.07 -11.29 3.52
N LEU A 45 -3.28 -10.05 3.04
CA LEU A 45 -3.90 -9.84 1.74
C LEU A 45 -2.95 -10.08 0.55
N THR A 46 -1.63 -10.06 0.76
CA THR A 46 -0.65 -9.99 -0.33
C THR A 46 0.37 -11.13 -0.34
N ILE A 47 0.42 -11.94 0.71
CA ILE A 47 1.35 -13.07 0.88
C ILE A 47 0.52 -14.33 1.05
N PRO A 48 0.81 -15.42 0.31
CA PRO A 48 0.18 -16.71 0.54
C PRO A 48 0.31 -17.12 2.02
N CYS A 49 -0.82 -17.35 2.68
CA CYS A 49 -0.87 -17.77 4.07
C CYS A 49 -2.15 -18.56 4.35
N PRO A 50 -2.28 -19.22 5.52
CA PRO A 50 -3.50 -19.95 5.86
C PRO A 50 -4.77 -19.08 5.84
N ALA A 51 -4.68 -17.79 6.22
CA ALA A 51 -5.83 -16.89 6.28
C ALA A 51 -6.42 -16.53 4.89
N ASN A 52 -5.68 -16.78 3.80
CA ASN A 52 -6.14 -16.53 2.44
C ASN A 52 -6.13 -17.78 1.56
N ASP A 53 -6.19 -18.97 2.15
CA ASP A 53 -6.09 -20.25 1.44
C ASP A 53 -4.88 -20.36 0.51
N HIS A 54 -3.79 -19.69 0.88
CA HIS A 54 -2.58 -19.54 0.07
C HIS A 54 -2.82 -18.88 -1.31
N LYS A 55 -3.94 -18.17 -1.47
CA LYS A 55 -4.37 -17.44 -2.67
C LYS A 55 -4.56 -15.97 -2.32
N PRO A 56 -3.47 -15.17 -2.29
CA PRO A 56 -3.55 -13.78 -1.89
C PRO A 56 -4.51 -13.00 -2.82
N PRO A 57 -5.55 -12.35 -2.27
CA PRO A 57 -6.54 -11.65 -3.08
C PRO A 57 -6.03 -10.32 -3.65
N VAL A 58 -4.90 -9.80 -3.14
CA VAL A 58 -4.33 -8.52 -3.55
C VAL A 58 -2.96 -8.71 -4.20
N ARG A 59 -2.80 -8.17 -5.41
CA ARG A 59 -1.54 -8.21 -6.17
C ARG A 59 -0.43 -7.45 -5.45
N SER A 60 0.75 -8.05 -5.40
CA SER A 60 1.96 -7.41 -4.88
C SER A 60 3.21 -7.90 -5.59
N VAL A 61 4.26 -7.08 -5.56
CA VAL A 61 5.60 -7.42 -6.07
C VAL A 61 6.64 -7.22 -4.98
N VAL A 62 7.76 -7.93 -5.09
CA VAL A 62 8.89 -7.79 -4.15
C VAL A 62 10.13 -7.37 -4.91
N ILE A 63 10.64 -6.18 -4.61
CA ILE A 63 11.92 -5.71 -5.13
C ILE A 63 13.02 -6.20 -4.18
N ARG A 64 14.01 -6.90 -4.72
CA ARG A 64 15.09 -7.47 -3.93
C ARG A 64 16.45 -7.15 -4.54
N LYS A 65 17.35 -6.58 -3.74
CA LYS A 65 18.76 -6.39 -4.13
C LYS A 65 19.51 -7.71 -3.97
N ARG A 66 20.54 -7.94 -4.81
CA ARG A 66 21.43 -9.10 -4.67
C ARG A 66 22.04 -9.14 -3.26
N GLY A 67 22.01 -10.31 -2.62
CA GLY A 67 22.51 -10.51 -1.26
C GLY A 67 21.57 -10.05 -0.12
N ALA A 68 20.43 -9.43 -0.42
CA ALA A 68 19.50 -9.02 0.63
C ALA A 68 18.69 -10.20 1.20
N VAL A 69 18.61 -10.29 2.54
CA VAL A 69 17.81 -11.28 3.28
C VAL A 69 16.31 -10.98 3.22
N ARG A 70 15.92 -9.72 2.98
CA ARG A 70 14.52 -9.31 2.82
C ARG A 70 14.38 -8.34 1.65
N GLY A 71 13.27 -8.45 0.93
CA GLY A 71 12.91 -7.53 -0.14
C GLY A 71 11.91 -6.47 0.33
N ILE A 72 11.69 -5.46 -0.52
CA ILE A 72 10.67 -4.43 -0.32
C ILE A 72 9.40 -4.89 -1.03
N ARG A 73 8.33 -5.12 -0.28
CA ARG A 73 7.02 -5.43 -0.85
C ARG A 73 6.30 -4.15 -1.26
N LEU A 74 5.84 -4.13 -2.50
CA LEU A 74 4.96 -3.13 -3.07
C LEU A 74 3.60 -3.78 -3.36
N VAL A 75 2.54 -3.16 -2.87
CA VAL A 75 1.15 -3.59 -3.02
C VAL A 75 0.51 -2.77 -4.13
N SER A 76 -0.16 -3.42 -5.08
CA SER A 76 -0.91 -2.70 -6.12
C SER A 76 -2.09 -1.99 -5.48
N TYR A 77 -2.16 -0.67 -5.64
CA TYR A 77 -3.25 0.13 -5.07
C TYR A 77 -4.61 -0.28 -5.65
N ASP A 78 -4.70 -0.41 -6.97
CA ASP A 78 -5.93 -0.80 -7.66
C ASP A 78 -6.44 -2.16 -7.23
N SER A 79 -5.53 -3.13 -7.10
CA SER A 79 -5.90 -4.46 -6.62
C SER A 79 -6.40 -4.44 -5.19
N LEU A 80 -5.84 -3.56 -4.34
CA LEU A 80 -6.27 -3.41 -2.95
C LEU A 80 -7.64 -2.73 -2.88
N MET A 81 -7.85 -1.65 -3.63
CA MET A 81 -9.15 -0.96 -3.63
C MET A 81 -10.24 -1.86 -4.20
N GLY A 82 -9.99 -2.55 -5.32
CA GLY A 82 -10.95 -3.49 -5.88
C GLY A 82 -11.32 -4.64 -4.94
N TYR A 83 -10.37 -5.10 -4.10
CA TYR A 83 -10.69 -6.06 -3.04
C TYR A 83 -11.59 -5.46 -1.97
N LEU A 84 -11.31 -4.24 -1.51
CA LEU A 84 -12.12 -3.54 -0.50
C LEU A 84 -13.53 -3.21 -1.04
N ASP A 85 -13.62 -2.76 -2.29
CA ASP A 85 -14.90 -2.47 -2.95
C ASP A 85 -15.75 -3.75 -3.09
N ALA A 86 -15.12 -4.88 -3.44
CA ALA A 86 -15.79 -6.17 -3.50
C ALA A 86 -16.26 -6.68 -2.12
N LEU A 87 -15.61 -6.28 -1.03
CA LEU A 87 -16.09 -6.56 0.33
C LEU A 87 -17.25 -5.64 0.72
N ALA A 88 -17.22 -4.38 0.29
CA ALA A 88 -18.31 -3.43 0.53
C ALA A 88 -19.57 -3.77 -0.28
N HIS A 89 -19.40 -4.37 -1.46
CA HIS A 89 -20.46 -4.69 -2.41
C HIS A 89 -20.41 -6.16 -2.85
N PRO A 90 -20.79 -7.11 -1.97
CA PRO A 90 -20.65 -8.55 -2.24
C PRO A 90 -21.50 -9.06 -3.41
N GLU A 91 -22.57 -8.35 -3.79
CA GLU A 91 -23.52 -8.77 -4.84
C GLU A 91 -22.98 -8.63 -6.28
N ALA A 92 -21.90 -7.87 -6.50
CA ALA A 92 -21.34 -7.63 -7.83
C ALA A 92 -20.57 -8.83 -8.44
N LYS A 93 -20.28 -9.88 -7.65
CA LYS A 93 -19.53 -11.06 -8.14
C LYS A 93 -20.39 -12.04 -8.96
N SER A 94 -21.71 -11.86 -9.01
CA SER A 94 -22.61 -12.85 -9.63
C SER A 94 -22.93 -12.62 -11.11
N SER A 95 -22.59 -11.46 -11.70
CA SER A 95 -23.07 -11.11 -13.06
C SER A 95 -22.06 -11.29 -14.20
N LEU A 96 -20.82 -11.73 -13.92
CA LEU A 96 -19.79 -11.94 -14.95
C LEU A 96 -19.55 -13.43 -15.29
N ALA A 97 -20.41 -14.32 -14.79
CA ALA A 97 -20.45 -15.74 -15.13
C ALA A 97 -21.78 -16.05 -15.83
N SER A 98 -21.96 -15.53 -17.04
CA SER A 98 -23.00 -15.94 -17.99
C SER A 98 -22.48 -15.77 -19.41
#